data_AF-A0A644ZF72-F1
#
_entry.id   AF-A0A644ZF72-F1
#
_cell.length_a   1.000
_cell.length_b   1.000
_cell.length_c   1.000
_cell.angle_alpha   90.00
_cell.angle_beta   90.00
_cell.angle_gamma   90.00
#
_symmetry.space_group_name_H-M   'P 1'
#
loop_
_entity.id
_entity.type
_entity.pdbx_description
1 polymer ?
#
loop_
_entity_poly.entity_id
_entity_poly.type
_entity_poly.pdbx_seq_one_letter_code
_entity_poly.pdbx_strand_id
1 'polypeptide(L)'
;MYFTSEIISGFVACLLYHFYATDLLQLLALAFMFSLLLVISIADYLYLLIPDRFQLLLLLGVLFRKATLPVADWPAAFISFLVIFSLLFFTGLALPDGIGGGDVKLLSILSITFGLEPTLFIILLASFSAGSYFLHSHMTKDSSLQRRLPFGPFLSAAAVMVHFAQALLVR
;
A
#
# COMPACT_ATOMS: atom_id res chain seq x y z
N MET A 1 19.11 -6.24 -2.33
CA MET A 1 17.69 -5.96 -2.63
C MET A 1 17.03 -7.09 -3.40
N TYR A 2 17.59 -7.55 -4.53
CA TYR A 2 16.99 -8.62 -5.33
C TYR A 2 16.64 -9.89 -4.51
N PHE A 3 17.61 -10.42 -3.75
CA PHE A 3 17.36 -11.59 -2.89
C PHE A 3 16.24 -11.36 -1.85
N THR A 4 16.23 -10.18 -1.23
CA THR A 4 15.22 -9.81 -0.23
C THR A 4 13.82 -9.68 -0.85
N SER A 5 13.71 -9.07 -2.03
CA SER A 5 12.44 -8.95 -2.75
C SER A 5 11.88 -10.30 -3.17
N GLU A 6 12.74 -11.22 -3.61
CA GLU A 6 12.34 -12.58 -3.96
C GLU A 6 11.76 -13.32 -2.74
N ILE A 7 12.44 -13.27 -1.58
CA ILE A 7 11.94 -13.86 -0.34
C ILE A 7 10.59 -13.27 0.06
N ILE A 8 10.45 -11.94 0.05
CA ILE A 8 9.20 -11.26 0.41
C ILE A 8 8.07 -11.68 -0.55
N SER A 9 8.33 -11.68 -1.85
CA SER A 9 7.34 -12.05 -2.86
C SER A 9 6.90 -13.51 -2.71
N GLY A 10 7.84 -14.44 -2.49
CA GLY A 10 7.55 -15.84 -2.26
C GLY A 10 6.74 -16.06 -0.98
N PHE A 11 7.08 -15.37 0.10
CA PHE A 11 6.33 -15.43 1.36
C PHE A 11 4.88 -14.93 1.19
N VAL A 12 4.68 -13.78 0.55
CA VAL A 12 3.35 -13.23 0.27
C VAL A 12 2.56 -14.18 -0.65
N ALA A 13 3.19 -14.78 -1.66
CA ALA A 13 2.55 -15.76 -2.54
C ALA A 13 2.09 -17.01 -1.78
N CYS A 14 2.92 -17.54 -0.87
CA CYS A 14 2.54 -18.66 0.00
C CYS A 14 1.35 -18.32 0.90
N LEU A 15 1.33 -17.12 1.49
CA LEU A 15 0.18 -16.66 2.30
C LEU A 15 -1.08 -16.51 1.45
N LEU A 16 -0.97 -15.91 0.27
CA LEU A 16 -2.10 -15.79 -0.65
C LEU A 16 -2.67 -17.16 -1.02
N TYR A 17 -1.82 -18.13 -1.34
CA TYR A 17 -2.24 -19.50 -1.63
C TYR A 17 -2.96 -20.12 -0.42
N HIS A 18 -2.44 -19.94 0.80
CA HIS A 18 -3.08 -20.47 2.00
C HIS A 18 -4.50 -19.91 2.25
N PHE A 19 -4.73 -18.63 1.94
CA PHE A 19 -6.04 -17.99 2.15
C PHE A 19 -7.02 -18.19 0.99
N TYR A 20 -6.53 -18.18 -0.26
CA TYR A 20 -7.33 -18.05 -1.47
C TYR A 20 -7.17 -19.22 -2.47
N ALA A 21 -6.62 -20.37 -2.06
CA ALA A 21 -6.42 -21.53 -2.96
C ALA A 21 -7.69 -21.97 -3.73
N THR A 22 -8.87 -21.77 -3.16
CA THR A 22 -10.15 -22.13 -3.78
C THR A 22 -10.64 -21.11 -4.81
N ASP A 23 -10.25 -19.84 -4.67
CA ASP A 23 -10.68 -18.73 -5.53
C ASP A 23 -9.50 -18.23 -6.40
N LEU A 24 -9.22 -18.96 -7.48
CA LEU A 24 -8.08 -18.67 -8.38
C LEU A 24 -8.08 -17.23 -8.92
N LEU A 25 -9.26 -16.69 -9.22
CA LEU A 25 -9.38 -15.31 -9.72
C LEU A 25 -8.97 -14.28 -8.67
N GLN A 26 -9.39 -14.46 -7.41
CA GLN A 26 -8.99 -13.58 -6.31
C GLN A 26 -7.49 -13.72 -6.01
N LEU A 27 -6.99 -14.96 -6.00
CA LEU A 27 -5.57 -15.26 -5.82
C LEU A 27 -4.72 -14.51 -6.85
N LEU A 28 -5.06 -14.59 -8.13
CA LEU A 28 -4.30 -13.95 -9.21
C LEU A 28 -4.40 -12.42 -9.15
N ALA A 29 -5.58 -11.87 -8.87
CA ALA A 29 -5.77 -10.43 -8.74
C ALA A 29 -4.99 -9.84 -7.56
N LEU A 30 -4.97 -10.53 -6.41
CA LEU A 30 -4.18 -10.16 -5.24
C LEU A 30 -2.68 -10.30 -5.47
N ALA A 31 -2.24 -11.39 -6.11
CA ALA A 31 -0.85 -11.59 -6.47
C ALA A 31 -0.35 -10.46 -7.40
N PHE A 32 -1.15 -10.10 -8.41
CA PHE A 32 -0.87 -8.97 -9.28
C PHE A 32 -0.75 -7.66 -8.49
N MET A 33 -1.74 -7.36 -7.63
CA MET A 33 -1.75 -6.15 -6.81
C MET A 33 -0.52 -6.05 -5.90
N PHE A 34 -0.21 -7.11 -5.14
CA PHE A 34 0.93 -7.13 -4.22
C PHE A 34 2.28 -7.14 -4.93
N SER A 35 2.39 -7.75 -6.11
CA SER A 35 3.60 -7.64 -6.92
C SER A 35 3.86 -6.21 -7.37
N LEU A 36 2.82 -5.46 -7.78
CA LEU A 36 2.94 -4.05 -8.11
C LEU A 36 3.30 -3.19 -6.90
N LEU A 37 2.70 -3.44 -5.73
CA LEU A 37 3.08 -2.75 -4.49
C LEU A 37 4.56 -2.96 -4.15
N LEU A 38 5.07 -4.17 -4.35
CA LEU A 38 6.48 -4.48 -4.13
C LEU A 38 7.37 -3.71 -5.12
N VAL A 39 7.02 -3.68 -6.41
CA VAL A 39 7.75 -2.90 -7.42
C VAL A 39 7.75 -1.41 -7.09
N ILE A 40 6.60 -0.85 -6.69
CA ILE A 40 6.48 0.55 -6.27
C ILE A 40 7.34 0.81 -5.02
N SER A 41 7.35 -0.11 -4.05
CA SER A 41 8.19 -0.01 -2.85
C SER A 41 9.68 0.01 -3.20
N ILE A 42 10.13 -0.85 -4.11
CA ILE A 42 11.53 -0.85 -4.56
C ILE A 42 11.86 0.46 -5.29
N ALA A 43 10.96 0.93 -6.15
CA ALA A 43 11.16 2.19 -6.87
C ALA A 43 11.26 3.38 -5.91
N ASP A 44 10.40 3.44 -4.90
CA ASP A 44 10.44 4.48 -3.88
C ASP A 44 11.70 4.38 -3.01
N TYR A 45 12.11 3.17 -2.62
CA TYR A 45 13.36 2.97 -1.87
C TYR A 45 14.61 3.43 -2.64
N LEU A 46 14.67 3.14 -3.94
CA LEU A 46 15.85 3.44 -4.78
C LEU A 46 15.88 4.88 -5.29
N TYR A 47 14.72 5.42 -5.67
CA TYR A 47 14.62 6.67 -6.42
C TYR A 47 13.78 7.74 -5.71
N LEU A 48 13.19 7.46 -4.54
CA LEU A 48 12.28 8.35 -3.81
C LEU A 48 11.16 8.91 -4.70
N LEU A 49 10.70 8.08 -5.64
CA LEU A 49 9.71 8.44 -6.63
C LEU A 49 8.77 7.26 -6.87
N ILE A 50 7.48 7.54 -6.84
CA ILE A 50 6.42 6.58 -7.18
C ILE A 50 5.99 6.84 -8.64
N PRO A 51 6.30 5.94 -9.59
CA PRO A 51 6.01 6.20 -11.00
C PRO A 51 4.50 6.08 -11.30
N ASP A 52 3.93 7.11 -11.93
CA ASP A 52 2.50 7.17 -12.28
C ASP A 52 2.04 5.95 -13.11
N ARG A 53 2.93 5.38 -13.94
CA ARG A 53 2.62 4.21 -14.78
C ARG A 53 2.24 2.97 -13.94
N PHE A 54 2.96 2.72 -12.86
CA PHE A 54 2.67 1.60 -11.96
C PHE A 54 1.43 1.86 -11.11
N GLN A 55 1.19 3.12 -10.73
CA GLN A 55 -0.05 3.50 -10.04
C GLN A 55 -1.28 3.31 -10.93
N LEU A 56 -1.17 3.63 -12.21
CA LEU A 56 -2.26 3.41 -13.17
C LEU A 56 -2.54 1.92 -13.35
N LEU A 57 -1.50 1.09 -13.49
CA LEU A 57 -1.64 -0.37 -13.54
C LEU A 57 -2.27 -0.93 -12.25
N LEU A 58 -1.87 -0.39 -11.10
CA LEU A 58 -2.45 -0.77 -9.81
C LEU A 58 -3.94 -0.41 -9.76
N LEU A 59 -4.31 0.80 -10.18
CA LEU A 59 -5.71 1.23 -10.25
C LEU A 59 -6.54 0.29 -11.14
N LEU A 60 -6.03 -0.07 -12.33
CA LEU A 60 -6.71 -1.02 -13.22
C LEU A 60 -6.88 -2.39 -12.56
N GLY A 61 -5.85 -2.91 -11.89
CA GLY A 61 -5.93 -4.18 -11.17
C GLY A 61 -6.94 -4.15 -10.02
N VAL A 62 -6.99 -3.04 -9.27
CA VAL A 62 -7.94 -2.81 -8.18
C VAL A 62 -9.39 -2.74 -8.68
N LEU A 63 -9.63 -1.98 -9.76
CA LEU A 63 -10.95 -1.89 -10.37
C LEU A 63 -11.41 -3.23 -10.93
N PHE A 64 -10.51 -3.96 -11.60
CA PHE A 64 -10.79 -5.30 -12.10
C PHE A 64 -11.18 -6.24 -10.95
N ARG A 65 -10.38 -6.29 -9.88
CA ARG A 65 -10.69 -7.10 -8.69
C ARG A 65 -12.06 -6.74 -8.12
N LYS A 66 -12.34 -5.45 -7.93
CA LYS A 66 -13.62 -4.99 -7.38
C LYS A 66 -14.80 -5.40 -8.27
N ALA A 67 -14.68 -5.27 -9.58
CA ALA A 67 -15.72 -5.66 -10.54
C ALA A 67 -15.99 -7.16 -10.55
N THR A 68 -14.98 -7.98 -10.25
CA THR A 68 -15.13 -9.45 -10.22
C THR A 68 -15.68 -10.00 -8.91
N LEU A 69 -15.74 -9.19 -7.84
CA LEU A 69 -16.29 -9.62 -6.55
C LEU A 69 -17.82 -9.67 -6.60
N PRO A 70 -18.46 -10.77 -6.14
CA PRO A 70 -19.91 -10.93 -6.21
C PRO A 70 -20.71 -9.88 -5.41
N VAL A 71 -20.09 -9.29 -4.38
CA VAL A 71 -20.68 -8.26 -3.50
C VAL A 71 -19.85 -6.98 -3.61
N ALA A 72 -19.82 -6.39 -4.80
CA ALA A 72 -19.10 -5.15 -5.05
C ALA A 72 -19.94 -3.93 -4.64
N ASP A 73 -19.73 -3.41 -3.43
CA ASP A 73 -20.26 -2.11 -3.03
C ASP A 73 -19.41 -0.99 -3.68
N TRP A 74 -19.85 -0.55 -4.85
CA TRP A 74 -19.26 0.53 -5.63
C TRP A 74 -19.43 1.91 -4.97
N PRO A 75 -20.61 2.29 -4.44
CA PRO A 75 -20.77 3.52 -3.69
C PRO A 75 -19.78 3.64 -2.54
N ALA A 76 -19.64 2.61 -1.69
CA ALA A 76 -18.71 2.65 -0.57
C ALA A 76 -17.25 2.80 -1.02
N ALA A 77 -16.85 2.15 -2.12
CA ALA A 77 -15.50 2.26 -2.68
C ALA A 77 -15.21 3.65 -3.26
N PHE A 78 -16.20 4.27 -3.89
CA PHE A 78 -16.06 5.63 -4.40
C PHE A 78 -15.99 6.66 -3.27
N ILE A 79 -16.80 6.47 -2.22
CA ILE A 79 -16.76 7.30 -1.02
C ILE A 79 -15.41 7.15 -0.32
N SER A 80 -14.89 5.93 -0.14
CA SER A 80 -13.58 5.72 0.49
C SER A 80 -12.44 6.34 -0.33
N PHE A 81 -12.50 6.25 -1.66
CA PHE A 81 -11.56 6.92 -2.55
C PHE A 81 -11.59 8.44 -2.35
N LEU A 82 -12.78 9.04 -2.47
CA LEU A 82 -12.94 10.49 -2.41
C LEU A 82 -12.56 11.05 -1.04
N VAL A 83 -12.96 10.39 0.04
CA VAL A 83 -12.63 10.82 1.41
C VAL A 83 -11.13 10.75 1.66
N ILE A 84 -10.47 9.62 1.35
CA ILE A 84 -9.02 9.47 1.57
C ILE A 84 -8.23 10.43 0.67
N PHE A 85 -8.61 10.55 -0.61
CA PHE A 85 -7.98 11.50 -1.52
C PHE A 85 -8.10 12.93 -1.02
N SER A 86 -9.31 13.37 -0.65
CA SER A 86 -9.57 14.73 -0.21
C SER A 86 -8.81 15.03 1.09
N LEU A 87 -8.90 14.13 2.08
CA LEU A 87 -8.19 14.25 3.36
C LEU A 87 -6.70 14.47 3.12
N LEU A 88 -6.07 13.58 2.36
CA LEU A 88 -4.62 13.62 2.14
C LEU A 88 -4.20 14.79 1.24
N PHE A 89 -4.98 15.10 0.22
CA PHE A 89 -4.72 16.24 -0.66
C PHE A 89 -4.77 17.58 0.09
N PHE A 90 -5.79 17.80 0.92
CA PHE A 90 -5.87 19.02 1.74
C PHE A 90 -4.77 19.06 2.80
N THR A 91 -4.37 17.92 3.38
CA THR A 91 -3.20 17.90 4.28
C THR A 91 -1.91 18.26 3.55
N GLY A 92 -1.73 17.81 2.30
CA GLY A 92 -0.57 18.18 1.48
C GLY A 92 -0.55 19.66 1.08
N LEU A 93 -1.71 20.28 0.90
CA LEU A 93 -1.81 21.73 0.69
C LEU A 93 -1.48 22.52 1.97
N ALA A 94 -1.89 22.03 3.13
CA ALA A 94 -1.61 22.66 4.42
C ALA A 94 -0.15 22.44 4.88
N LEU A 95 0.47 21.32 4.47
CA LEU A 95 1.82 20.90 4.82
C LEU A 95 2.62 20.61 3.53
N PRO A 96 3.20 21.65 2.89
CA PRO A 96 3.84 21.52 1.57
C PRO A 96 5.00 20.52 1.51
N ASP A 97 5.71 20.32 2.63
CA ASP A 97 6.80 19.36 2.77
C ASP A 97 6.38 18.10 3.57
N GLY A 98 5.07 17.90 3.76
CA GLY A 98 4.52 16.82 4.58
C GLY A 98 4.41 15.49 3.83
N ILE A 99 3.40 15.36 2.96
CA ILE A 99 3.08 14.12 2.26
C ILE A 99 3.37 14.23 0.76
N GLY A 100 4.03 13.22 0.20
CA GLY A 100 4.31 13.17 -1.23
C GLY A 100 3.03 12.94 -2.04
N GLY A 101 2.86 13.67 -3.15
CA GLY A 101 1.70 13.48 -4.04
C GLY A 101 1.57 12.05 -4.59
N GLY A 102 2.68 11.32 -4.71
CA GLY A 102 2.69 9.89 -5.02
C GLY A 102 2.00 9.04 -3.94
N ASP A 103 2.29 9.31 -2.67
CA ASP A 103 1.71 8.60 -1.53
C ASP A 103 0.20 8.85 -1.42
N VAL A 104 -0.22 10.10 -1.66
CA VAL A 104 -1.65 10.49 -1.73
C VAL A 104 -2.38 9.61 -2.75
N LYS A 105 -1.87 9.56 -4.00
CA LYS A 105 -2.48 8.74 -5.06
C LYS A 105 -2.50 7.25 -4.71
N LEU A 106 -1.41 6.74 -4.14
CA LEU A 106 -1.31 5.32 -3.80
C LEU A 106 -2.33 4.93 -2.73
N LEU A 107 -2.43 5.71 -1.65
CA LEU A 107 -3.41 5.51 -0.58
C LEU A 107 -4.85 5.60 -1.08
N SER A 108 -5.15 6.55 -1.96
CA SER A 108 -6.48 6.65 -2.57
C SER A 108 -6.82 5.41 -3.40
N ILE A 109 -5.88 4.87 -4.19
CA ILE A 109 -6.11 3.64 -4.96
C ILE A 109 -6.32 2.45 -4.02
N LEU A 110 -5.53 2.33 -2.96
CA LEU A 110 -5.69 1.28 -1.95
C LEU A 110 -7.06 1.35 -1.26
N SER A 111 -7.59 2.55 -1.00
CA SER A 111 -8.89 2.69 -0.31
C SER A 111 -10.09 2.16 -1.09
N ILE A 112 -9.99 2.04 -2.42
CA ILE A 112 -11.01 1.37 -3.24
C ILE A 112 -11.08 -0.13 -2.89
N THR A 113 -9.91 -0.74 -2.63
CA THR A 113 -9.79 -2.16 -2.29
C THR A 113 -10.15 -2.42 -0.84
N PHE A 114 -9.56 -1.64 0.06
CA PHE A 114 -9.60 -1.89 1.50
C PHE A 114 -10.82 -1.25 2.18
N GLY A 115 -11.39 -0.21 1.59
CA GLY A 115 -12.39 0.64 2.24
C GLY A 115 -11.76 1.74 3.10
N LEU A 116 -12.61 2.54 3.75
CA LEU A 116 -12.18 3.73 4.49
C LEU A 116 -11.42 3.38 5.78
N GLU A 117 -12.05 2.62 6.69
CA GLU A 117 -11.45 2.32 8.00
C GLU A 117 -10.12 1.58 7.88
N PRO A 118 -9.98 0.52 7.06
CA PRO A 118 -8.72 -0.21 6.99
C PRO A 118 -7.62 0.61 6.35
N THR A 119 -7.96 1.55 5.45
CA THR A 119 -6.97 2.48 4.89
C THR A 119 -6.45 3.46 5.95
N LEU A 120 -7.28 3.92 6.87
CA LEU A 120 -6.81 4.74 8.00
C LEU A 120 -5.84 3.94 8.89
N PHE A 121 -6.09 2.64 9.10
CA PHE A 121 -5.15 1.76 9.79
C PHE A 121 -3.84 1.58 9.02
N ILE A 122 -3.88 1.47 7.69
CA ILE A 122 -2.68 1.42 6.83
C ILE A 122 -1.85 2.69 7.04
N ILE A 123 -2.48 3.87 6.98
CA ILE A 123 -1.80 5.16 7.18
C ILE A 123 -1.15 5.20 8.55
N LEU A 124 -1.87 4.82 9.60
CA LEU A 124 -1.38 4.80 10.97
C LEU A 124 -0.17 3.87 11.14
N LEU A 125 -0.27 2.63 10.67
CA LEU A 125 0.78 1.63 10.80
C LEU A 125 2.02 2.01 9.99
N ALA A 126 1.83 2.53 8.78
CA ALA A 126 2.92 3.05 7.95
C ALA A 126 3.61 4.24 8.62
N SER A 127 2.85 5.19 9.15
CA SER A 127 3.39 6.38 9.83
C SER A 127 4.14 6.02 11.11
N PHE A 128 3.61 5.08 11.89
CA PHE A 128 4.25 4.62 13.12
C PHE A 128 5.55 3.86 12.84
N SER A 129 5.56 2.98 11.84
CA SER A 129 6.76 2.23 11.45
C SER A 129 7.83 3.13 10.83
N ALA A 130 7.43 4.04 9.94
CA ALA A 130 8.30 5.06 9.36
C ALA A 130 8.91 5.97 10.44
N GLY A 131 8.08 6.48 11.36
CA GLY A 131 8.53 7.34 12.47
C GLY A 131 9.47 6.63 13.44
N SER A 132 9.17 5.37 13.78
CA SER A 132 10.05 4.54 14.63
C SER A 132 11.41 4.30 13.97
N TYR A 133 11.41 4.00 12.67
CA TYR A 133 12.63 3.81 11.90
C TYR A 133 13.44 5.10 11.79
N PHE A 134 12.78 6.23 11.52
CA PHE A 134 13.42 7.54 11.48
C PHE A 134 14.06 7.91 12.82
N LEU A 135 13.36 7.69 13.93
CA LEU A 135 13.90 7.93 15.28
C LEU A 135 15.14 7.06 15.55
N HIS A 136 15.08 5.78 15.20
CA HIS A 136 16.22 4.87 15.37
C HIS A 136 17.44 5.29 14.54
N SER A 137 17.24 5.69 13.28
CA SER A 137 18.29 6.20 12.41
C SER A 137 18.93 7.49 12.95
N HIS A 138 18.11 8.40 13.50
CA HIS A 138 18.60 9.62 14.12
C HIS A 138 19.48 9.32 15.35
N MET A 139 19.10 8.34 16.18
CA MET A 139 19.90 7.95 17.35
C MET A 139 21.23 7.29 16.99
N THR A 140 21.28 6.56 15.87
CA THR A 140 22.49 5.86 15.40
C THR A 140 23.41 6.75 14.56
N LYS A 141 23.06 8.03 14.36
CA LYS A 141 23.79 9.02 13.53
C LYS A 141 24.06 8.56 12.10
N ASP A 142 23.19 7.72 11.56
CA ASP A 142 23.33 7.25 10.18
C ASP A 142 22.95 8.38 9.21
N SER A 143 23.97 9.08 8.70
CA SER A 143 23.81 10.26 7.83
C SER A 143 23.22 9.94 6.46
N SER A 144 23.17 8.66 6.07
CA SER A 144 22.62 8.24 4.78
C SER A 144 21.09 8.41 4.69
N LEU A 145 20.40 8.37 5.83
CA LEU A 145 18.93 8.38 5.94
C LEU A 145 18.35 9.74 6.35
N GLN A 146 19.20 10.74 6.60
CA GLN A 146 18.79 12.05 7.11
C GLN A 146 18.10 12.95 6.07
N ARG A 147 18.19 12.64 4.76
CA ARG A 147 17.70 13.56 3.72
C ARG A 147 16.25 13.36 3.31
N ARG A 148 15.73 12.12 3.27
CA ARG A 148 14.31 11.79 3.00
C ARG A 148 14.09 10.29 3.18
N LEU A 149 13.04 9.93 3.92
CA LEU A 149 12.65 8.55 4.16
C LEU A 149 11.72 8.07 3.01
N PRO A 150 11.99 6.92 2.36
CA PRO A 150 11.04 6.32 1.42
C PRO A 150 9.81 5.81 2.19
N PHE A 151 8.64 6.40 1.93
CA PHE A 151 7.40 6.06 2.65
C PHE A 151 6.63 4.91 1.99
N GLY A 152 6.78 4.72 0.68
CA GLY A 152 6.13 3.67 -0.11
C GLY A 152 6.33 2.24 0.40
N PRO A 153 7.54 1.83 0.84
CA PRO A 153 7.77 0.52 1.45
C PRO A 153 6.95 0.29 2.72
N PHE A 154 6.89 1.28 3.61
CA PHE A 154 6.11 1.18 4.85
C PHE A 154 4.62 1.09 4.55
N LEU A 155 4.16 1.86 3.55
CA LEU A 155 2.77 1.84 3.15
C LEU A 155 2.35 0.51 2.52
N SER A 156 3.19 -0.04 1.65
CA SER A 156 2.94 -1.32 0.99
C SER A 156 2.99 -2.47 1.99
N ALA A 157 3.94 -2.47 2.92
CA ALA A 157 4.00 -3.45 4.00
C ALA A 157 2.75 -3.39 4.89
N ALA A 158 2.31 -2.19 5.28
CA ALA A 158 1.10 -2.00 6.05
C ALA A 158 -0.15 -2.49 5.30
N ALA A 159 -0.26 -2.24 4.00
CA ALA A 159 -1.36 -2.73 3.17
C ALA A 159 -1.43 -4.27 3.14
N VAL A 160 -0.27 -4.94 3.00
CA VAL A 160 -0.19 -6.40 3.05
C VAL A 160 -0.60 -6.93 4.43
N MET A 161 -0.11 -6.32 5.51
CA MET A 161 -0.45 -6.72 6.88
C MET A 161 -1.95 -6.56 7.16
N VAL A 162 -2.53 -5.40 6.82
CA VAL A 162 -3.96 -5.13 7.02
C VAL A 162 -4.82 -6.09 6.21
N HIS A 163 -4.41 -6.42 4.97
CA HIS A 163 -5.13 -7.39 4.16
C HIS A 163 -5.25 -8.76 4.83
N PHE A 164 -4.12 -9.32 5.28
CA PHE A 164 -4.11 -10.63 5.91
C PHE A 164 -4.77 -10.61 7.30
N ALA A 165 -4.69 -9.50 8.03
CA ALA A 165 -5.44 -9.33 9.27
C ALA A 165 -6.95 -9.38 9.02
N GLN A 166 -7.46 -8.71 7.98
CA GLN A 166 -8.86 -8.80 7.58
C GLN A 166 -9.25 -10.22 7.16
N ALA A 167 -8.40 -10.88 6.36
CA ALA A 167 -8.64 -12.25 5.91
C ALA A 167 -8.71 -13.25 7.09
N LEU A 168 -7.95 -13.01 8.15
CA LEU A 168 -7.99 -13.80 9.38
C LEU A 168 -9.26 -13.57 10.20
N LEU A 169 -9.77 -12.33 10.25
CA LEU A 169 -10.97 -11.97 11.02
C LEU A 169 -12.29 -12.45 10.38
N VAL A 170 -12.29 -12.67 9.06
CA VAL A 170 -13.49 -13.08 8.29
C VAL A 170 -13.62 -14.62 8.18
N ARG A 171 -12.57 -15.37 8.54
CA ARG A 171 -12.61 -16.83 8.67
C ARG A 171 -13.20 -17.25 10.02
#